data_AF-A0A2E9QMT8-F1
#
_entry.id   AF-A0A2E9QMT8-F1
#
_cell.length_a   1.000
_cell.length_b   1.000
_cell.length_c   1.000
_cell.angle_alpha   90.00
_cell.angle_beta   90.00
_cell.angle_gamma   90.00
#
_symmetry.space_group_name_H-M   'P 1'
#
loop_
_entity.id
_entity.type
_entity.pdbx_description
1 polymer ?
#
loop_
_entity_poly.entity_id
_entity_poly.type
_entity_poly.pdbx_seq_one_letter_code
_entity_poly.pdbx_strand_id
1 'polypeptide(L)'
;ATIIATCVTPTGAGLWKTLILLTFGSKNASIMKMTQEVLPVQFSEFFGIWVPAFIIALLALFSMIGGEWKKRGHQFILLAFVFWMMLKNRRFAGFLGLIGLLYLPQWIAFISQEAVSARQKAAQYGMGGLFVVLLILAPFWSYQYYKGNQVMFMTDFLQFREKKTFHPYNGVAFLKQHKPKGKLYNLFDVGGFIHWKLPTRKVFIDGRTNILFKEKFFYTHYAKHRGQKTLPKHLDTLGVSMAILPHRMPMTSLLYNDSNWVPVAYDDKQALFLKRGEGNDALIEKYGYRILRIDTNARRVIALWSQLRRQQPGKFHWLCNEVTRSVRQSTYKSRRLFWLLRVCKKIHSEILPLHPSTTPLTSPRTAPPTTQHTSSPTTQPKKPASSQPTPSSR
;
A
#
# COMPACT_ATOMS: atom_id res chain seq x y z
N ALA A 1 -8.77 -32.30 25.30
CA ALA A 1 -7.54 -32.11 24.50
C ALA A 1 -7.35 -30.65 24.04
N THR A 2 -7.89 -30.23 22.89
CA THR A 2 -7.46 -29.02 22.14
C THR A 2 -7.46 -27.69 22.92
N ILE A 3 -8.46 -27.44 23.76
CA ILE A 3 -8.52 -26.21 24.59
C ILE A 3 -7.39 -26.17 25.63
N ILE A 4 -7.06 -27.32 26.23
CA ILE A 4 -5.93 -27.43 27.17
C ILE A 4 -4.62 -27.23 26.40
N ALA A 5 -4.44 -27.86 25.24
CA ALA A 5 -3.23 -27.72 24.43
C ALA A 5 -2.94 -26.28 23.99
N THR A 6 -3.97 -25.48 23.66
CA THR A 6 -3.79 -24.05 23.33
C THR A 6 -3.47 -23.18 24.56
N CYS A 7 -3.91 -23.59 25.75
CA CYS A 7 -3.50 -22.96 27.01
C CYS A 7 -2.08 -23.35 27.45
N VAL A 8 -1.54 -24.50 27.02
CA VAL A 8 -0.12 -24.88 27.20
C VAL A 8 0.73 -24.29 26.07
N THR A 9 0.77 -22.95 26.01
CA THR A 9 1.59 -22.18 25.08
C THR A 9 2.26 -21.01 25.80
N PRO A 10 3.37 -20.43 25.28
CA PRO A 10 3.99 -19.24 25.88
C PRO A 10 3.07 -18.01 25.98
N THR A 11 1.94 -18.00 25.26
CA THR A 11 0.89 -16.98 25.36
C THR A 11 -0.25 -17.35 26.31
N GLY A 12 -0.33 -18.62 26.72
CA GLY A 12 -1.39 -19.18 27.56
C GLY A 12 -2.80 -18.85 27.08
N ALA A 13 -3.70 -18.63 28.04
CA ALA A 13 -5.07 -18.16 27.78
C ALA A 13 -5.14 -16.77 27.10
N GLY A 14 -4.02 -16.04 26.97
CA GLY A 14 -3.95 -14.80 26.18
C GLY A 14 -4.28 -14.99 24.69
N LEU A 15 -4.10 -16.21 24.16
CA LEU A 15 -4.55 -16.59 22.82
C LEU A 15 -6.08 -16.52 22.70
N TRP A 16 -6.81 -17.08 23.68
CA TRP A 16 -8.27 -17.04 23.74
C TRP A 16 -8.79 -15.62 23.95
N LYS A 17 -8.13 -14.83 24.80
CA LYS A 17 -8.44 -13.38 24.96
C LYS A 17 -8.32 -12.64 23.63
N THR A 18 -7.30 -12.92 22.83
CA THR A 18 -7.16 -12.35 21.47
C THR A 18 -8.33 -12.78 20.57
N LEU A 19 -8.68 -14.07 20.55
CA LEU A 19 -9.74 -14.61 19.69
C LEU A 19 -11.11 -13.98 20.03
N ILE A 20 -11.42 -13.81 21.30
CA ILE A 20 -12.65 -13.16 21.78
C ILE A 20 -12.67 -11.68 21.36
N LEU A 21 -11.56 -10.95 21.51
CA LEU A 21 -11.45 -9.55 21.10
C LEU A 21 -11.59 -9.36 19.57
N LEU A 22 -11.07 -10.31 18.78
CA LEU A 22 -11.23 -10.36 17.32
C LEU A 22 -12.69 -10.61 16.88
N THR A 23 -13.37 -11.54 17.53
CA THR A 23 -14.72 -11.99 17.15
C THR A 23 -15.80 -11.03 17.61
N PHE A 24 -15.74 -10.59 18.87
CA PHE A 24 -16.79 -9.78 19.51
C PHE A 24 -16.51 -8.28 19.52
N GLY A 25 -15.31 -7.85 19.09
CA GLY A 25 -15.05 -6.47 18.68
C GLY A 25 -15.01 -5.45 19.83
N SER A 26 -13.98 -5.50 20.68
CA SER A 26 -13.73 -4.43 21.64
C SER A 26 -13.52 -3.07 20.95
N LYS A 27 -13.99 -1.99 21.57
CA LYS A 27 -13.66 -0.61 21.15
C LYS A 27 -12.14 -0.37 21.13
N ASN A 28 -11.39 -1.12 21.95
CA ASN A 28 -9.92 -1.10 22.04
C ASN A 28 -9.24 -2.21 21.19
N ALA A 29 -9.97 -2.97 20.35
CA ALA A 29 -9.37 -3.77 19.26
C ALA A 29 -8.90 -2.87 18.08
N SER A 30 -8.48 -1.66 18.44
CA SER A 30 -8.27 -0.44 17.67
C SER A 30 -7.10 -0.60 16.68
N ILE A 31 -6.02 -1.23 17.14
CA ILE A 31 -4.83 -1.61 16.37
C ILE A 31 -5.14 -2.66 15.32
N MET A 32 -5.99 -3.63 15.66
CA MET A 32 -6.23 -4.81 14.81
C MET A 32 -6.93 -4.43 13.50
N LYS A 33 -7.63 -3.29 13.48
CA LYS A 33 -8.22 -2.66 12.28
C LYS A 33 -7.18 -2.20 11.24
N MET A 34 -5.89 -2.15 11.58
CA MET A 34 -4.80 -1.94 10.61
C MET A 34 -4.54 -3.18 9.75
N THR A 35 -4.86 -4.38 10.27
CA THR A 35 -4.70 -5.64 9.55
C THR A 35 -5.94 -5.92 8.70
N GLN A 36 -5.82 -5.85 7.38
CA GLN A 36 -6.97 -6.02 6.47
C GLN A 36 -7.74 -7.33 6.71
N GLU A 37 -7.05 -8.43 7.03
CA GLU A 37 -7.65 -9.75 7.33
C GLU A 37 -8.69 -9.76 8.48
N VAL A 38 -8.59 -8.78 9.39
CA VAL A 38 -9.44 -8.63 10.57
C VAL A 38 -10.65 -7.73 10.27
N LEU A 39 -10.62 -6.97 9.17
CA LEU A 39 -11.75 -6.15 8.77
C LEU A 39 -12.91 -7.02 8.22
N PRO A 40 -14.16 -6.58 8.42
CA PRO A 40 -15.32 -7.13 7.72
C PRO A 40 -15.11 -7.24 6.21
N VAL A 41 -15.84 -8.17 5.59
CA VAL A 41 -15.93 -8.27 4.14
C VAL A 41 -16.75 -7.10 3.62
N GLN A 42 -16.23 -6.37 2.64
CA GLN A 42 -16.97 -5.27 1.99
C GLN A 42 -17.96 -5.84 0.97
N PHE A 43 -19.11 -5.19 0.74
CA PHE A 43 -20.11 -5.66 -0.24
C PHE A 43 -19.51 -5.97 -1.62
N SER A 44 -18.57 -5.14 -2.09
CA SER A 44 -17.81 -5.34 -3.33
C SER A 44 -16.93 -6.61 -3.34
N GLU A 45 -16.47 -7.09 -2.19
CA GLU A 45 -15.65 -8.30 -2.06
C GLU A 45 -16.50 -9.59 -2.10
N PHE A 46 -17.80 -9.53 -1.78
CA PHE A 46 -18.73 -10.67 -1.96
C PHE A 46 -18.83 -11.06 -3.42
N PHE A 47 -18.96 -10.06 -4.30
CA PHE A 47 -19.04 -10.20 -5.76
C PHE A 47 -17.66 -10.13 -6.46
N GLY A 48 -16.59 -10.29 -5.68
CA GLY A 48 -15.21 -10.30 -6.14
C GLY A 48 -14.45 -11.55 -5.70
N ILE A 49 -13.39 -11.36 -4.92
CA ILE A 49 -12.47 -12.44 -4.49
C ILE A 49 -13.16 -13.64 -3.81
N TRP A 50 -14.31 -13.45 -3.16
CA TRP A 50 -14.97 -14.51 -2.38
C TRP A 50 -16.11 -15.23 -3.09
N VAL A 51 -16.45 -14.88 -4.34
CA VAL A 51 -17.55 -15.51 -5.10
C VAL A 51 -17.47 -17.05 -5.11
N PRO A 52 -16.30 -17.70 -5.35
CA PRO A 52 -16.22 -19.16 -5.32
C PRO A 52 -16.56 -19.77 -3.94
N ALA A 53 -16.16 -19.12 -2.85
CA ALA A 53 -16.44 -19.59 -1.49
C ALA A 53 -17.94 -19.49 -1.16
N PHE A 54 -18.61 -18.43 -1.62
CA PHE A 54 -20.07 -18.30 -1.49
C PHE A 54 -20.83 -19.34 -2.30
N ILE A 55 -20.38 -19.63 -3.52
CA ILE A 55 -20.99 -20.66 -4.36
C ILE A 55 -20.90 -22.02 -3.70
N ILE A 56 -19.72 -22.42 -3.24
CA ILE A 56 -19.50 -23.69 -2.55
C ILE A 56 -20.35 -23.77 -1.26
N ALA A 57 -20.50 -22.67 -0.52
CA ALA A 57 -21.38 -22.61 0.65
C ALA A 57 -22.89 -22.66 0.30
N LEU A 58 -23.33 -22.05 -0.81
CA LEU A 58 -24.71 -22.14 -1.27
C LEU A 58 -25.07 -23.56 -1.73
N LEU A 59 -24.18 -24.23 -2.47
CA LEU A 59 -24.34 -25.62 -2.89
C LEU A 59 -24.41 -26.56 -1.67
N ALA A 60 -23.58 -26.32 -0.66
CA ALA A 60 -23.64 -27.00 0.61
C ALA A 60 -25.00 -26.81 1.31
N LEU A 61 -25.50 -25.56 1.43
CA LEU A 61 -26.82 -25.28 1.99
C LEU A 61 -27.95 -25.98 1.22
N PHE A 62 -27.94 -25.92 -0.12
CA PHE A 62 -28.95 -26.63 -0.93
C PHE A 62 -28.88 -28.15 -0.76
N SER A 63 -27.68 -28.75 -0.62
CA SER A 63 -27.52 -30.19 -0.35
C SER A 63 -28.09 -30.65 1.02
N MET A 64 -28.37 -29.71 1.92
CA MET A 64 -28.98 -29.97 3.23
C MET A 64 -30.50 -29.75 3.24
N ILE A 65 -31.07 -29.07 2.23
CA ILE A 65 -32.50 -28.80 2.09
C ILE A 65 -33.17 -30.01 1.42
N GLY A 66 -33.42 -31.05 2.23
CA GLY A 66 -34.07 -32.28 1.82
C GLY A 66 -34.76 -32.99 2.99
N GLY A 67 -35.30 -34.19 2.76
CA GLY A 67 -36.09 -34.93 3.77
C GLY A 67 -35.39 -35.16 5.11
N GLU A 68 -34.05 -35.16 5.14
CA GLU A 68 -33.24 -35.37 6.34
C GLU A 68 -32.79 -34.08 7.05
N TRP A 69 -33.25 -32.88 6.67
CA TRP A 69 -32.76 -31.61 7.22
C TRP A 69 -32.70 -31.56 8.76
N LYS A 70 -33.67 -32.21 9.44
CA LYS A 70 -33.72 -32.36 10.90
C LYS A 70 -32.50 -33.07 11.49
N LYS A 71 -31.93 -34.07 10.80
CA LYS A 71 -30.69 -34.76 11.21
C LYS A 71 -29.44 -33.89 11.00
N ARG A 72 -29.51 -32.91 10.09
CA ARG A 72 -28.38 -32.11 9.59
C ARG A 72 -28.30 -30.71 10.22
N GLY A 73 -29.11 -30.40 11.24
CA GLY A 73 -29.13 -29.09 11.90
C GLY A 73 -27.77 -28.58 12.39
N HIS A 74 -26.88 -29.48 12.85
CA HIS A 74 -25.51 -29.15 13.23
C HIS A 74 -24.66 -28.58 12.09
N GLN A 75 -24.95 -28.97 10.84
CA GLN A 75 -24.25 -28.53 9.62
C GLN A 75 -24.70 -27.11 9.23
N PHE A 76 -26.01 -26.84 9.30
CA PHE A 76 -26.56 -25.49 9.17
C PHE A 76 -26.00 -24.54 10.22
N ILE A 77 -25.93 -24.97 11.49
CA ILE A 77 -25.35 -24.16 12.58
C ILE A 77 -23.86 -23.85 12.30
N LEU A 78 -23.08 -24.83 11.84
CA LEU A 78 -21.67 -24.62 11.48
C LEU A 78 -21.50 -23.64 10.31
N LEU A 79 -22.26 -23.81 9.21
CA LEU A 79 -22.20 -22.91 8.05
C LEU A 79 -22.66 -21.49 8.42
N ALA A 80 -23.76 -21.35 9.17
CA ALA A 80 -24.26 -20.05 9.62
C ALA A 80 -23.28 -19.35 10.57
N PHE A 81 -22.65 -20.09 11.49
CA PHE A 81 -21.60 -19.57 12.37
C PHE A 81 -20.38 -19.10 11.59
N VAL A 82 -19.88 -19.88 10.64
CA VAL A 82 -18.70 -19.53 9.83
C VAL A 82 -18.99 -18.38 8.86
N PHE A 83 -20.20 -18.31 8.30
CA PHE A 83 -20.70 -17.16 7.55
C PHE A 83 -20.74 -15.89 8.43
N TRP A 84 -21.30 -15.96 9.64
CA TRP A 84 -21.30 -14.86 10.60
C TRP A 84 -19.86 -14.42 10.99
N MET A 85 -18.96 -15.37 11.21
CA MET A 85 -17.54 -15.11 11.45
C MET A 85 -16.89 -14.38 10.25
N MET A 86 -17.23 -14.75 9.01
CA MET A 86 -16.79 -14.07 7.79
C MET A 86 -17.32 -12.62 7.73
N LEU A 87 -18.59 -12.37 8.07
CA LEU A 87 -19.14 -11.02 8.13
C LEU A 87 -18.35 -10.12 9.09
N LYS A 88 -17.82 -10.67 10.19
CA LYS A 88 -16.99 -9.94 11.16
C LYS A 88 -15.53 -9.78 10.71
N ASN A 89 -14.95 -10.82 10.14
CA ASN A 89 -13.50 -10.96 9.88
C ASN A 89 -13.28 -11.70 8.55
N ARG A 90 -12.80 -11.01 7.50
CA ARG A 90 -12.67 -11.59 6.14
C ARG A 90 -11.85 -12.87 6.03
N ARG A 91 -10.92 -13.13 6.96
CA ARG A 91 -10.15 -14.39 7.02
C ARG A 91 -11.01 -15.66 7.08
N PHE A 92 -12.24 -15.59 7.61
CA PHE A 92 -13.13 -16.76 7.67
C PHE A 92 -13.82 -17.09 6.34
N ALA A 93 -13.66 -16.28 5.30
CA ALA A 93 -14.14 -16.58 3.95
C ALA A 93 -13.49 -17.83 3.33
N GLY A 94 -12.18 -18.02 3.57
CA GLY A 94 -11.49 -19.25 3.17
C GLY A 94 -12.03 -20.47 3.92
N PHE A 95 -12.32 -20.33 5.21
CA PHE A 95 -12.94 -21.39 6.01
C PHE A 95 -14.38 -21.70 5.58
N LEU A 96 -15.16 -20.70 5.14
CA LEU A 96 -16.50 -20.90 4.58
C LEU A 96 -16.44 -21.77 3.30
N GLY A 97 -15.51 -21.46 2.39
CA GLY A 97 -15.29 -22.27 1.18
C GLY A 97 -14.79 -23.68 1.48
N LEU A 98 -13.83 -23.83 2.41
CA LEU A 98 -13.30 -25.14 2.83
C LEU A 98 -14.38 -26.01 3.49
N ILE A 99 -15.21 -25.45 4.37
CA ILE A 99 -16.27 -26.19 5.05
C ILE A 99 -17.40 -26.52 4.06
N GLY A 100 -17.75 -25.61 3.17
CA GLY A 100 -18.68 -25.90 2.07
C GLY A 100 -18.20 -27.05 1.17
N LEU A 101 -16.89 -27.14 0.91
CA LEU A 101 -16.29 -28.19 0.07
C LEU A 101 -16.45 -29.60 0.66
N LEU A 102 -16.53 -29.73 1.99
CA LEU A 102 -16.79 -31.01 2.66
C LEU A 102 -18.20 -31.57 2.36
N TYR A 103 -19.12 -30.74 1.90
CA TYR A 103 -20.48 -31.15 1.48
C TYR A 103 -20.58 -31.44 -0.02
N LEU A 104 -19.53 -31.16 -0.82
CA LEU A 104 -19.52 -31.45 -2.26
C LEU A 104 -19.80 -32.94 -2.58
N PRO A 105 -19.28 -33.94 -1.84
CA PRO A 105 -19.65 -35.34 -2.08
C PRO A 105 -21.13 -35.63 -1.86
N GLN A 106 -21.78 -34.96 -0.89
CA GLN A 106 -23.21 -35.11 -0.62
C GLN A 106 -24.05 -34.46 -1.74
N TRP A 107 -23.59 -33.32 -2.26
CA TRP A 107 -24.20 -32.63 -3.39
C TRP A 107 -24.09 -33.46 -4.69
N ILE A 108 -22.92 -34.06 -4.96
CA ILE A 108 -22.71 -35.01 -6.07
C ILE A 108 -23.66 -36.22 -5.92
N ALA A 109 -23.67 -36.85 -4.74
CA ALA A 109 -24.53 -38.01 -4.48
C ALA A 109 -26.03 -37.71 -4.62
N PHE A 110 -26.48 -36.51 -4.29
CA PHE A 110 -27.87 -36.09 -4.50
C PHE A 110 -28.23 -35.94 -5.98
N ILE A 111 -27.28 -35.52 -6.82
CA ILE A 111 -27.49 -35.34 -8.27
C ILE A 111 -27.31 -36.66 -9.04
N SER A 112 -26.47 -37.58 -8.56
CA SER A 112 -26.29 -38.91 -9.16
C SER A 112 -27.35 -39.94 -8.74
N GLN A 113 -28.26 -39.60 -7.83
CA GLN A 113 -29.37 -40.48 -7.44
C GLN A 113 -30.52 -40.41 -8.44
N GLU A 114 -31.10 -41.56 -8.79
CA GLU A 114 -32.33 -41.61 -9.56
C GLU A 114 -33.47 -40.91 -8.83
N ALA A 115 -34.19 -40.06 -9.55
CA ALA A 115 -35.23 -39.22 -8.96
C ALA A 115 -36.60 -39.88 -8.97
N VAL A 116 -37.06 -40.22 -7.77
CA VAL A 116 -38.32 -40.93 -7.48
C VAL A 116 -39.55 -40.04 -7.69
N SER A 117 -39.38 -38.72 -7.85
CA SER A 117 -40.49 -37.78 -8.09
C SER A 117 -40.14 -36.65 -9.06
N ALA A 118 -41.16 -36.09 -9.72
CA ALA A 118 -41.00 -34.91 -10.58
C ALA A 118 -40.44 -33.70 -9.83
N ARG A 119 -40.80 -33.52 -8.54
CA ARG A 119 -40.25 -32.48 -7.66
C ARG A 119 -38.76 -32.68 -7.39
N GLN A 120 -38.30 -33.93 -7.25
CA GLN A 120 -36.88 -34.26 -7.10
C GLN A 120 -36.11 -34.02 -8.42
N LYS A 121 -36.67 -34.41 -9.58
CA LYS A 121 -36.09 -34.10 -10.91
C LYS A 121 -35.91 -32.59 -11.08
N ALA A 122 -36.94 -31.80 -10.82
CA ALA A 122 -36.87 -30.34 -10.89
C ALA A 122 -35.81 -29.74 -9.95
N ALA A 123 -35.68 -30.27 -8.72
CA ALA A 123 -34.64 -29.83 -7.79
C ALA A 123 -33.22 -30.18 -8.27
N GLN A 124 -32.99 -31.40 -8.77
CA GLN A 124 -31.68 -31.82 -9.31
C GLN A 124 -31.28 -30.99 -10.54
N TYR A 125 -32.16 -30.83 -11.53
CA TYR A 125 -31.88 -30.01 -12.71
C TYR A 125 -31.69 -28.53 -12.35
N GLY A 126 -32.47 -28.00 -11.40
CA GLY A 126 -32.30 -26.64 -10.88
C GLY A 126 -30.95 -26.46 -10.19
N MET A 127 -30.52 -27.40 -9.35
CA MET A 127 -29.21 -27.36 -8.67
C MET A 127 -28.04 -27.55 -9.62
N GLY A 128 -28.15 -28.44 -10.61
CA GLY A 128 -27.14 -28.64 -11.65
C GLY A 128 -27.00 -27.42 -12.57
N GLY A 129 -28.12 -26.86 -13.03
CA GLY A 129 -28.15 -25.62 -13.82
C GLY A 129 -27.59 -24.43 -13.03
N LEU A 130 -27.97 -24.28 -11.76
CA LEU A 130 -27.41 -23.27 -10.87
C LEU A 130 -25.89 -23.45 -10.69
N PHE A 131 -25.40 -24.68 -10.54
CA PHE A 131 -23.96 -24.95 -10.45
C PHE A 131 -23.20 -24.55 -11.72
N VAL A 132 -23.72 -24.89 -12.90
CA VAL A 132 -23.11 -24.50 -14.19
C VAL A 132 -23.10 -22.98 -14.38
N VAL A 133 -24.23 -22.32 -14.08
CA VAL A 133 -24.33 -20.85 -14.12
C VAL A 133 -23.32 -20.21 -13.15
N LEU A 134 -23.23 -20.70 -11.93
CA LEU A 134 -22.29 -20.18 -10.92
C LEU A 134 -20.82 -20.48 -11.28
N LEU A 135 -20.50 -21.63 -11.89
CA LEU A 135 -19.18 -21.96 -12.42
C LEU A 135 -18.74 -21.01 -13.54
N ILE A 136 -19.66 -20.58 -14.41
CA ILE A 136 -19.37 -19.65 -15.51
C ILE A 136 -19.28 -18.21 -15.00
N LEU A 137 -20.17 -17.83 -14.07
CA LEU A 137 -20.21 -16.47 -13.53
C LEU A 137 -19.08 -16.18 -12.53
N ALA A 138 -18.60 -17.15 -11.75
CA ALA A 138 -17.57 -16.89 -10.73
C ALA A 138 -16.24 -16.37 -11.29
N PRO A 139 -15.64 -16.97 -12.34
CA PRO A 139 -14.44 -16.43 -12.98
C PRO A 139 -14.70 -15.06 -13.60
N PHE A 140 -15.88 -14.85 -14.21
CA PHE A 140 -16.25 -13.59 -14.84
C PHE A 140 -16.35 -12.43 -13.82
N TRP A 141 -17.10 -12.60 -12.74
CA TRP A 141 -17.21 -11.58 -11.68
C TRP A 141 -15.87 -11.36 -10.97
N SER A 142 -15.11 -12.42 -10.69
CA SER A 142 -13.75 -12.31 -10.13
C SER A 142 -12.83 -11.48 -11.04
N TYR A 143 -12.84 -11.76 -12.35
CA TYR A 143 -12.05 -11.02 -13.34
C TYR A 143 -12.45 -9.54 -13.41
N GLN A 144 -13.75 -9.25 -13.47
CA GLN A 144 -14.27 -7.88 -13.51
C GLN A 144 -13.90 -7.10 -12.22
N TYR A 145 -13.98 -7.74 -11.04
CA TYR A 145 -13.53 -7.16 -9.77
C TYR A 145 -12.04 -6.80 -9.81
N TYR A 146 -11.17 -7.71 -10.24
CA TYR A 146 -9.73 -7.42 -10.31
C TYR A 146 -9.33 -6.43 -11.42
N LYS A 147 -10.13 -6.33 -12.49
CA LYS A 147 -9.95 -5.34 -13.56
C LYS A 147 -10.28 -3.92 -13.08
N GLY A 148 -11.30 -3.76 -12.23
CA GLY A 148 -11.69 -2.47 -11.64
C GLY A 148 -10.89 -2.07 -10.40
N ASN A 149 -10.78 -2.96 -9.41
CA ASN A 149 -10.10 -2.71 -8.14
C ASN A 149 -8.69 -3.30 -8.13
N GLN A 150 -7.69 -2.40 -8.15
CA GLN A 150 -6.23 -2.65 -8.11
C GLN A 150 -5.83 -4.13 -8.24
N VAL A 151 -5.78 -4.60 -9.49
CA VAL A 151 -5.29 -5.91 -9.95
C VAL A 151 -4.40 -6.58 -8.90
N MET A 152 -4.97 -7.50 -8.11
CA MET A 152 -4.19 -8.30 -7.16
C MET A 152 -3.45 -9.36 -7.96
N PHE A 153 -2.34 -8.96 -8.60
CA PHE A 153 -1.73 -9.60 -9.77
C PHE A 153 -1.67 -11.14 -9.70
N MET A 154 -2.71 -11.77 -10.26
CA MET A 154 -2.84 -13.20 -10.52
C MET A 154 -2.04 -13.64 -11.76
N THR A 155 -1.14 -12.79 -12.27
CA THR A 155 -0.16 -13.14 -13.31
C THR A 155 0.78 -14.27 -12.88
N ASP A 156 0.91 -14.47 -11.56
CA ASP A 156 1.82 -15.44 -10.95
C ASP A 156 1.01 -16.47 -10.13
N PHE A 157 -0.15 -16.89 -10.64
CA PHE A 157 -0.96 -17.96 -10.03
C PHE A 157 -0.10 -19.22 -9.82
N LEU A 158 -0.27 -19.90 -8.69
CA LEU A 158 0.56 -21.03 -8.20
C LEU A 158 2.06 -20.74 -7.90
N GLN A 159 2.59 -19.53 -8.12
CA GLN A 159 3.97 -19.23 -7.71
C GLN A 159 4.07 -18.88 -6.21
N PHE A 160 4.51 -19.86 -5.41
CA PHE A 160 4.93 -19.68 -4.00
C PHE A 160 6.26 -18.89 -3.89
N ARG A 161 6.34 -17.71 -4.53
CA ARG A 161 7.56 -16.93 -4.67
C ARG A 161 7.42 -15.55 -4.02
N GLU A 162 8.44 -15.16 -3.27
CA GLU A 162 8.52 -13.87 -2.58
C GLU A 162 8.43 -12.70 -3.59
N LYS A 163 7.30 -11.99 -3.61
CA LYS A 163 7.10 -10.84 -4.50
C LYS A 163 7.90 -9.63 -4.02
N LYS A 164 9.18 -9.57 -4.43
CA LYS A 164 10.17 -8.51 -4.12
C LYS A 164 9.68 -7.07 -4.35
N THR A 165 8.62 -6.87 -5.13
CA THR A 165 8.00 -5.56 -5.37
C THR A 165 7.14 -5.05 -4.20
N PHE A 166 6.86 -5.85 -3.17
CA PHE A 166 6.06 -5.44 -2.00
C PHE A 166 6.88 -5.25 -0.72
N HIS A 167 7.94 -6.03 -0.54
CA HIS A 167 8.79 -6.00 0.67
C HIS A 167 10.09 -5.21 0.45
N PRO A 168 10.75 -4.72 1.52
CA PRO A 168 12.02 -3.99 1.42
C PRO A 168 13.20 -4.95 1.20
N TYR A 169 13.25 -5.66 0.06
CA TYR A 169 14.24 -6.70 -0.20
C TYR A 169 15.68 -6.15 -0.18
N ASN A 170 15.92 -5.07 -0.92
CA ASN A 170 17.22 -4.43 -1.06
C ASN A 170 17.61 -3.69 0.24
N GLY A 171 16.64 -3.03 0.90
CA GLY A 171 16.84 -2.44 2.22
C GLY A 171 17.25 -3.47 3.28
N VAL A 172 16.58 -4.62 3.33
CA VAL A 172 16.90 -5.72 4.26
C VAL A 172 18.22 -6.41 3.89
N ALA A 173 18.54 -6.57 2.60
CA ALA A 173 19.84 -7.09 2.17
C ALA A 173 20.98 -6.16 2.62
N PHE A 174 20.84 -4.84 2.47
CA PHE A 174 21.79 -3.85 2.99
C PHE A 174 21.94 -3.98 4.52
N LEU A 175 20.83 -4.06 5.26
CA LEU A 175 20.86 -4.24 6.72
C LEU A 175 21.53 -5.56 7.16
N LYS A 176 21.44 -6.62 6.35
CA LYS A 176 22.10 -7.92 6.59
C LYS A 176 23.61 -7.84 6.33
N GLN A 177 24.01 -7.23 5.21
CA GLN A 177 25.39 -7.19 4.73
C GLN A 177 26.24 -6.20 5.52
N HIS A 178 25.75 -4.97 5.73
CA HIS A 178 26.54 -3.88 6.31
C HIS A 178 26.31 -3.66 7.81
N LYS A 179 25.31 -4.34 8.39
CA LYS A 179 24.97 -4.30 9.83
C LYS A 179 25.01 -2.89 10.49
N PRO A 180 24.41 -1.83 9.89
CA PRO A 180 24.46 -0.46 10.42
C PRO A 180 23.94 -0.34 11.86
N LYS A 181 24.43 0.67 12.59
CA LYS A 181 24.24 0.87 14.04
C LYS A 181 22.96 1.66 14.38
N GLY A 182 22.47 1.45 15.60
CA GLY A 182 21.32 2.14 16.20
C GLY A 182 19.96 1.49 15.92
N LYS A 183 18.86 2.26 16.08
CA LYS A 183 17.48 1.77 16.02
C LYS A 183 16.84 2.01 14.65
N LEU A 184 16.02 1.05 14.22
CA LEU A 184 15.28 1.09 12.95
C LEU A 184 13.82 1.51 13.18
N TYR A 185 13.34 2.49 12.41
CA TYR A 185 11.93 2.76 12.18
C TYR A 185 11.44 2.04 10.92
N ASN A 186 10.27 1.42 10.99
CA ASN A 186 9.60 0.79 9.86
C ASN A 186 8.09 0.89 10.02
N LEU A 187 7.35 0.71 8.92
CA LEU A 187 5.90 0.61 8.98
C LEU A 187 5.44 -0.80 9.39
N PHE A 188 4.28 -0.86 10.04
CA PHE A 188 3.53 -2.07 10.44
C PHE A 188 3.55 -3.15 9.36
N ASP A 189 3.23 -2.75 8.12
CA ASP A 189 3.05 -3.57 6.93
C ASP A 189 4.32 -4.34 6.48
N VAL A 190 5.50 -3.96 6.98
CA VAL A 190 6.80 -4.57 6.62
C VAL A 190 7.58 -5.14 7.82
N GLY A 191 7.08 -4.98 9.05
CA GLY A 191 7.77 -5.41 10.27
C GLY A 191 8.08 -6.90 10.29
N GLY A 192 7.07 -7.74 10.05
CA GLY A 192 7.20 -9.20 10.06
C GLY A 192 8.18 -9.71 9.00
N PHE A 193 8.25 -9.05 7.84
CA PHE A 193 9.23 -9.37 6.81
C PHE A 193 10.67 -9.06 7.26
N ILE A 194 10.89 -7.86 7.82
CA ILE A 194 12.21 -7.45 8.33
C ILE A 194 12.65 -8.42 9.44
N HIS A 195 11.77 -8.74 10.38
CA HIS A 195 12.03 -9.68 11.47
C HIS A 195 12.29 -11.12 10.97
N TRP A 196 11.55 -11.62 9.97
CA TRP A 196 11.78 -12.93 9.38
C TRP A 196 13.18 -13.05 8.74
N LYS A 197 13.62 -12.01 8.01
CA LYS A 197 14.93 -11.99 7.35
C LYS A 197 16.08 -11.63 8.29
N LEU A 198 15.80 -10.94 9.39
CA LEU A 198 16.76 -10.41 10.38
C LEU A 198 16.23 -10.61 11.81
N PRO A 199 16.14 -11.85 12.32
CA PRO A 199 15.53 -12.13 13.63
C PRO A 199 16.22 -11.42 14.81
N THR A 200 17.52 -11.15 14.70
CA THR A 200 18.30 -10.40 15.68
C THR A 200 18.12 -8.89 15.62
N ARG A 201 17.50 -8.34 14.56
CA ARG A 201 17.24 -6.90 14.43
C ARG A 201 15.86 -6.57 15.00
N LYS A 202 15.83 -5.81 16.09
CA LYS A 202 14.58 -5.27 16.64
C LYS A 202 13.93 -4.33 15.61
N VAL A 203 12.69 -4.65 15.23
CA VAL A 203 11.82 -3.81 14.40
C VAL A 203 11.09 -2.79 15.28
N PHE A 204 10.65 -1.68 14.69
CA PHE A 204 9.87 -0.66 15.39
C PHE A 204 8.48 -1.17 15.76
N ILE A 205 7.81 -1.78 14.78
CA ILE A 205 6.46 -2.31 14.90
C ILE A 205 6.19 -3.35 13.81
N ASP A 206 5.26 -4.26 14.07
CA ASP A 206 4.88 -5.39 13.21
C ASP A 206 3.43 -5.79 13.50
N GLY A 207 2.73 -6.38 12.52
CA GLY A 207 1.30 -6.70 12.57
C GLY A 207 0.87 -7.64 13.70
N ARG A 208 1.80 -8.41 14.29
CA ARG A 208 1.62 -9.28 15.48
C ARG A 208 1.43 -8.49 16.80
N THR A 209 0.75 -7.34 16.71
CA THR A 209 0.67 -6.32 17.77
C THR A 209 0.05 -6.81 19.08
N ASN A 210 -1.07 -7.53 19.02
CA ASN A 210 -1.75 -8.08 20.20
C ASN A 210 -0.91 -9.09 21.01
N ILE A 211 0.22 -9.56 20.46
CA ILE A 211 1.17 -10.46 21.14
C ILE A 211 2.46 -9.71 21.50
N LEU A 212 3.00 -8.89 20.59
CA LEU A 212 4.35 -8.33 20.69
C LEU A 212 4.43 -6.83 21.08
N PHE A 213 3.34 -6.06 20.93
CA PHE A 213 3.36 -4.60 21.09
C PHE A 213 2.19 -4.09 21.95
N LYS A 214 2.50 -3.58 23.15
CA LYS A 214 1.52 -3.00 24.08
C LYS A 214 0.71 -1.88 23.40
N GLU A 215 -0.60 -1.82 23.62
CA GLU A 215 -1.49 -0.88 22.90
C GLU A 215 -1.05 0.59 23.03
N LYS A 216 -0.66 0.99 24.24
CA LYS A 216 -0.10 2.33 24.53
C LYS A 216 1.10 2.67 23.63
N PHE A 217 1.99 1.71 23.33
CA PHE A 217 3.14 1.96 22.47
C PHE A 217 2.73 2.29 21.02
N PHE A 218 1.82 1.50 20.44
CA PHE A 218 1.29 1.76 19.10
C PHE A 218 0.66 3.15 19.01
N TYR A 219 -0.17 3.55 19.99
CA TYR A 219 -0.83 4.86 19.94
C TYR A 219 0.11 6.02 20.19
N THR A 220 0.94 5.96 21.23
CA THR A 220 1.85 7.05 21.59
C THR A 220 2.94 7.25 20.53
N HIS A 221 3.51 6.18 19.97
CA HIS A 221 4.72 6.29 19.14
C HIS A 221 4.53 6.05 17.64
N TYR A 222 3.54 5.22 17.23
CA TYR A 222 3.32 4.91 15.82
C TYR A 222 2.13 5.68 15.24
N ALA A 223 0.90 5.43 15.71
CA ALA A 223 -0.30 5.99 15.10
C ALA A 223 -0.36 7.52 15.17
N LYS A 224 0.05 8.12 16.31
CA LYS A 224 0.10 9.58 16.48
C LYS A 224 1.07 10.29 15.52
N HIS A 225 2.11 9.60 15.05
CA HIS A 225 3.19 10.21 14.25
C HIS A 225 3.25 9.71 12.79
N ARG A 226 2.63 8.58 12.46
CA ARG A 226 2.54 8.02 11.10
C ARG A 226 1.90 9.03 10.14
N GLY A 227 2.67 9.55 9.20
CA GLY A 227 2.22 10.51 8.18
C GLY A 227 2.23 11.97 8.63
N GLN A 228 2.54 12.26 9.90
CA GLN A 228 2.50 13.62 10.45
C GLN A 228 3.83 14.36 10.24
N LYS A 229 3.75 15.71 10.15
CA LYS A 229 4.93 16.60 10.12
C LYS A 229 5.84 16.45 11.34
N THR A 230 5.31 15.94 12.46
CA THR A 230 6.04 15.72 13.72
C THR A 230 6.93 14.46 13.72
N LEU A 231 6.91 13.62 12.68
CA LEU A 231 7.66 12.35 12.70
C LEU A 231 9.17 12.52 12.90
N PRO A 232 9.92 13.39 12.18
CA PRO A 232 11.39 13.46 12.32
C PRO A 232 11.81 13.74 13.76
N LYS A 233 11.27 14.81 14.38
CA LYS A 233 11.49 15.13 15.80
C LYS A 233 11.11 13.97 16.74
N HIS A 234 10.12 13.14 16.38
CA HIS A 234 9.80 11.96 17.18
C HIS A 234 10.83 10.83 17.03
N LEU A 235 11.34 10.60 15.81
CA LEU A 235 12.45 9.66 15.55
C LEU A 235 13.69 10.05 16.37
N ASP A 236 14.00 11.35 16.44
CA ASP A 236 15.08 11.88 17.28
C ASP A 236 14.84 11.62 18.78
N THR A 237 13.63 11.91 19.31
CA THR A 237 13.31 11.60 20.72
C THR A 237 13.38 10.11 21.07
N LEU A 238 13.35 9.23 20.07
CA LEU A 238 13.49 7.78 20.24
C LEU A 238 14.90 7.26 19.95
N GLY A 239 15.84 8.10 19.49
CA GLY A 239 17.18 7.68 19.08
C GLY A 239 17.16 6.71 17.89
N VAL A 240 16.36 7.03 16.87
CA VAL A 240 16.26 6.27 15.62
C VAL A 240 17.28 6.80 14.61
N SER A 241 18.16 5.91 14.18
CA SER A 241 19.24 6.20 13.22
C SER A 241 18.97 5.64 11.81
N MET A 242 17.93 4.83 11.65
CA MET A 242 17.61 4.14 10.39
C MET A 242 16.11 4.15 10.13
N ALA A 243 15.67 4.29 8.88
CA ALA A 243 14.26 4.23 8.52
C ALA A 243 14.04 3.45 7.21
N ILE A 244 13.07 2.52 7.19
CA ILE A 244 12.55 1.90 5.96
C ILE A 244 11.14 2.44 5.70
N LEU A 245 10.99 3.17 4.58
CA LEU A 245 9.77 3.92 4.25
C LEU A 245 9.37 3.82 2.76
N PRO A 246 8.07 3.69 2.42
CA PRO A 246 7.60 3.77 1.04
C PRO A 246 7.76 5.17 0.43
N HIS A 247 8.19 5.27 -0.83
CA HIS A 247 8.47 6.57 -1.48
C HIS A 247 7.23 7.49 -1.55
N ARG A 248 6.03 6.92 -1.66
CA ARG A 248 4.74 7.66 -1.77
C ARG A 248 4.06 7.88 -0.42
N MET A 249 4.76 8.44 0.58
CA MET A 249 4.10 8.89 1.81
C MET A 249 4.59 10.29 2.23
N PRO A 250 3.73 11.11 2.89
CA PRO A 250 4.11 12.44 3.36
C PRO A 250 5.34 12.39 4.27
N MET A 251 5.38 11.43 5.20
CA MET A 251 6.49 11.29 6.15
C MET A 251 7.84 10.96 5.48
N THR A 252 7.85 10.16 4.41
CA THR A 252 9.06 9.88 3.62
C THR A 252 9.55 11.12 2.90
N SER A 253 8.63 12.02 2.55
CA SER A 253 8.98 13.32 1.96
C SER A 253 9.58 14.30 2.96
N LEU A 254 9.42 14.07 4.27
CA LEU A 254 10.13 14.81 5.31
C LEU A 254 11.59 14.36 5.36
N LEU A 255 11.84 13.04 5.43
CA LEU A 255 13.21 12.50 5.43
C LEU A 255 13.97 12.80 4.13
N TYR A 256 13.30 12.78 2.96
CA TYR A 256 13.92 13.24 1.70
C TYR A 256 14.27 14.74 1.65
N ASN A 257 13.72 15.55 2.56
CA ASN A 257 13.97 16.99 2.65
C ASN A 257 14.90 17.34 3.85
N ASP A 258 15.34 16.36 4.63
CA ASP A 258 16.19 16.54 5.80
C ASP A 258 17.63 16.09 5.47
N SER A 259 18.59 17.01 5.54
CA SER A 259 19.99 16.77 5.18
C SER A 259 20.69 15.72 6.05
N ASN A 260 20.12 15.42 7.22
CA ASN A 260 20.61 14.37 8.12
C ASN A 260 20.23 12.96 7.65
N TRP A 261 19.15 12.78 6.88
CA TRP A 261 18.61 11.48 6.49
C TRP A 261 18.98 11.10 5.06
N VAL A 262 20.03 10.28 4.90
CA VAL A 262 20.53 9.88 3.59
C VAL A 262 19.99 8.51 3.18
N PRO A 263 19.30 8.39 2.03
CA PRO A 263 18.91 7.09 1.48
C PRO A 263 20.13 6.35 0.94
N VAL A 264 20.28 5.07 1.31
CA VAL A 264 21.42 4.20 0.95
C VAL A 264 21.04 2.90 0.21
N ALA A 265 19.77 2.52 0.20
CA ALA A 265 19.26 1.40 -0.59
C ALA A 265 17.83 1.64 -1.07
N TYR A 266 17.50 1.16 -2.27
CA TYR A 266 16.24 1.37 -2.96
C TYR A 266 15.61 0.05 -3.43
N ASP A 267 14.33 -0.12 -3.10
CA ASP A 267 13.41 -1.12 -3.64
C ASP A 267 12.41 -0.44 -4.60
N ASP A 268 11.58 -1.21 -5.33
CA ASP A 268 10.60 -0.65 -6.26
C ASP A 268 9.37 0.03 -5.58
N LYS A 269 9.33 0.08 -4.24
CA LYS A 269 8.31 0.81 -3.47
C LYS A 269 8.85 1.63 -2.30
N GLN A 270 10.05 1.36 -1.80
CA GLN A 270 10.54 1.87 -0.52
C GLN A 270 12.07 2.07 -0.51
N ALA A 271 12.56 2.94 0.36
CA ALA A 271 13.98 3.20 0.57
C ALA A 271 14.39 2.93 2.02
N LEU A 272 15.64 2.50 2.20
CA LEU A 272 16.35 2.53 3.49
C LEU A 272 17.13 3.85 3.59
N PHE A 273 16.88 4.59 4.66
CA PHE A 273 17.62 5.78 5.06
C PHE A 273 18.50 5.47 6.28
N LEU A 274 19.70 6.05 6.32
CA LEU A 274 20.55 6.14 7.50
C LEU A 274 20.67 7.63 7.89
N LYS A 275 20.71 7.91 9.19
CA LYS A 275 20.93 9.25 9.72
C LYS A 275 22.42 9.50 9.97
N ARG A 276 22.88 10.70 9.61
CA ARG A 276 24.26 11.20 9.83
C ARG A 276 24.59 11.34 11.32
N GLY A 277 25.87 11.22 11.67
CA GLY A 277 26.38 11.35 13.04
C GLY A 277 26.07 10.16 13.96
N GLU A 278 25.11 9.30 13.60
CA GLU A 278 24.70 8.11 14.36
C GLU A 278 25.67 6.91 14.15
N GLY A 279 26.96 7.17 13.92
CA GLY A 279 28.00 6.17 13.73
C GLY A 279 27.87 5.33 12.46
N ASN A 280 27.23 5.87 11.41
CA ASN A 280 26.98 5.21 10.12
C ASN A 280 27.59 5.95 8.92
N ASP A 281 28.35 7.02 9.15
CA ASP A 281 28.71 8.01 8.12
C ASP A 281 29.59 7.46 6.98
N ALA A 282 30.49 6.51 7.26
CA ALA A 282 31.24 5.81 6.22
C ALA A 282 30.36 4.96 5.27
N LEU A 283 29.21 4.46 5.75
CA LEU A 283 28.20 3.80 4.90
C LEU A 283 27.39 4.83 4.10
N ILE A 284 27.11 5.99 4.70
CA ILE A 284 26.42 7.11 4.05
C ILE A 284 27.29 7.71 2.92
N GLU A 285 28.60 7.83 3.12
CA GLU A 285 29.52 8.30 2.10
C GLU A 285 29.61 7.33 0.92
N LYS A 286 29.80 6.04 1.21
CA LYS A 286 30.01 4.99 0.20
C LYS A 286 28.74 4.62 -0.58
N TYR A 287 27.58 4.64 0.07
CA TYR A 287 26.30 4.16 -0.52
C TYR A 287 25.21 5.24 -0.64
N GLY A 288 25.49 6.48 -0.23
CA GLY A 288 24.52 7.58 -0.25
C GLY A 288 24.11 8.03 -1.66
N TYR A 289 22.80 8.05 -1.88
CA TYR A 289 22.18 8.69 -3.04
C TYR A 289 21.96 10.16 -2.68
N ARG A 290 22.59 11.08 -3.41
CA ARG A 290 22.69 12.50 -2.98
C ARG A 290 21.41 13.28 -3.31
N ILE A 291 20.78 12.99 -4.45
CA ILE A 291 19.67 13.80 -5.01
C ILE A 291 18.39 12.98 -5.27
N LEU A 292 18.48 11.64 -5.26
CA LEU A 292 17.54 10.79 -5.98
C LEU A 292 16.21 10.51 -5.25
N ARG A 293 15.41 11.54 -5.00
CA ARG A 293 13.99 11.39 -4.62
C ARG A 293 13.20 10.82 -5.80
N ILE A 294 13.16 9.49 -5.93
CA ILE A 294 12.41 8.77 -6.97
C ILE A 294 10.91 9.05 -6.79
N ASP A 295 10.36 10.02 -7.54
CA ASP A 295 8.93 9.98 -7.81
C ASP A 295 8.64 8.71 -8.63
N THR A 296 7.65 7.99 -8.15
CA THR A 296 7.23 6.69 -8.69
C THR A 296 6.05 6.85 -9.65
N ASN A 297 5.60 8.08 -9.92
CA ASN A 297 4.64 8.43 -10.98
C ASN A 297 5.39 8.81 -12.28
N ALA A 298 5.31 7.92 -13.28
CA ALA A 298 6.02 8.08 -14.54
C ALA A 298 5.70 9.38 -15.29
N ARG A 299 4.43 9.81 -15.31
CA ARG A 299 4.00 11.02 -16.03
C ARG A 299 4.61 12.28 -15.41
N ARG A 300 4.66 12.38 -14.08
CA ARG A 300 5.26 13.52 -13.37
C ARG A 300 6.77 13.58 -13.53
N VAL A 301 7.47 12.43 -13.47
CA VAL A 301 8.91 12.36 -13.74
C VAL A 301 9.21 12.86 -15.14
N ILE A 302 8.52 12.34 -16.17
CA ILE A 302 8.75 12.73 -17.56
C ILE A 302 8.47 14.23 -17.75
N ALA A 303 7.33 14.75 -17.26
CA ALA A 303 7.00 16.17 -17.38
C ALA A 303 8.05 17.09 -16.71
N LEU A 304 8.41 16.81 -15.44
CA LEU A 304 9.39 17.61 -14.70
C LEU A 304 10.78 17.55 -15.34
N TRP A 305 11.22 16.38 -15.81
CA TRP A 305 12.54 16.22 -16.41
C TRP A 305 12.60 16.85 -17.81
N SER A 306 11.50 16.81 -18.57
CA SER A 306 11.35 17.57 -19.82
C SER A 306 11.41 19.07 -19.59
N GLN A 307 10.77 19.58 -18.53
CA GLN A 307 10.87 20.99 -18.15
C GLN A 307 12.30 21.37 -17.75
N LEU A 308 12.96 20.56 -16.91
CA LEU A 308 14.37 20.77 -16.52
C LEU A 308 15.31 20.75 -17.74
N ARG A 309 15.09 19.84 -18.70
CA ARG A 309 15.89 19.77 -19.94
C ARG A 309 15.78 21.05 -20.78
N ARG A 310 14.58 21.64 -20.86
CA ARG A 310 14.29 22.89 -21.59
C ARG A 310 14.83 24.13 -20.86
N GLN A 311 14.53 24.27 -19.57
CA GLN A 311 14.72 25.52 -18.81
C GLN A 311 16.03 25.58 -18.02
N GLN A 312 16.56 24.44 -17.55
CA GLN A 312 17.71 24.39 -16.64
C GLN A 312 18.65 23.21 -17.02
N PRO A 313 19.20 23.20 -18.25
CA PRO A 313 19.88 22.04 -18.82
C PRO A 313 21.06 21.52 -17.98
N GLY A 314 21.79 22.39 -17.28
CA GLY A 314 22.86 21.97 -16.37
C GLY A 314 22.36 21.05 -15.24
N LYS A 315 21.23 21.41 -14.61
CA LYS A 315 20.61 20.58 -13.56
C LYS A 315 20.06 19.26 -14.11
N PHE A 316 19.55 19.26 -15.35
CA PHE A 316 19.14 18.02 -16.02
C PHE A 316 20.32 17.07 -16.28
N HIS A 317 21.43 17.56 -16.84
CA HIS A 317 22.61 16.72 -17.09
C HIS A 317 23.19 16.16 -15.80
N TRP A 318 23.31 16.99 -14.76
CA TRP A 318 23.77 16.57 -13.44
C TRP A 318 22.84 15.54 -12.79
N LEU A 319 21.53 15.71 -12.90
CA LEU A 319 20.55 14.71 -12.44
C LEU A 319 20.70 13.37 -13.19
N CYS A 320 20.90 13.39 -14.51
CA CYS A 320 21.12 12.19 -15.29
C CYS A 320 22.50 11.54 -15.04
N ASN A 321 23.51 12.32 -14.68
CA ASN A 321 24.79 11.82 -14.20
C ASN A 321 24.65 11.15 -12.82
N GLU A 322 23.89 11.73 -11.89
CA GLU A 322 23.58 11.12 -10.59
C GLU A 322 22.73 9.84 -10.74
N VAL A 323 21.77 9.79 -11.66
CA VAL A 323 21.03 8.56 -12.01
C VAL A 323 21.97 7.50 -12.58
N THR A 324 22.88 7.89 -13.48
CA THR A 324 23.85 6.96 -14.10
C THR A 324 24.88 6.45 -13.09
N ARG A 325 25.39 7.32 -12.20
CA ARG A 325 26.20 6.95 -11.04
C ARG A 325 25.43 5.97 -10.16
N SER A 326 24.19 6.28 -9.82
CA SER A 326 23.32 5.44 -9.00
C SER A 326 23.16 4.04 -9.61
N VAL A 327 22.86 3.92 -10.90
CA VAL A 327 22.77 2.59 -11.59
C VAL A 327 24.10 1.83 -11.57
N ARG A 328 25.23 2.52 -11.77
CA ARG A 328 26.56 1.89 -11.78
C ARG A 328 27.02 1.44 -10.38
N GLN A 329 26.74 2.23 -9.35
CA GLN A 329 27.19 2.00 -7.97
C GLN A 329 26.16 1.24 -7.10
N SER A 330 24.90 1.12 -7.54
CA SER A 330 23.89 0.33 -6.83
C SER A 330 24.22 -1.16 -6.85
N THR A 331 24.72 -1.68 -5.73
CA THR A 331 24.82 -3.13 -5.48
C THR A 331 23.45 -3.83 -5.66
N TYR A 332 22.36 -3.09 -5.40
CA TYR A 332 20.99 -3.58 -5.47
C TYR A 332 20.21 -2.99 -6.64
N LYS A 333 19.90 -3.82 -7.64
CA LYS A 333 19.26 -3.42 -8.90
C LYS A 333 17.74 -3.27 -8.74
N SER A 334 17.24 -2.02 -8.71
CA SER A 334 15.80 -1.70 -8.78
C SER A 334 15.34 -1.52 -10.24
N ARG A 335 14.15 -2.05 -10.60
CA ARG A 335 13.57 -1.88 -11.95
C ARG A 335 13.29 -0.40 -12.25
N ARG A 336 12.90 0.38 -11.24
CA ARG A 336 12.69 1.83 -11.38
C ARG A 336 13.98 2.59 -11.71
N LEU A 337 15.10 2.19 -11.12
CA LEU A 337 16.38 2.87 -11.34
C LEU A 337 16.85 2.73 -12.81
N PHE A 338 16.68 1.54 -13.40
CA PHE A 338 16.89 1.34 -14.84
C PHE A 338 15.86 2.05 -15.72
N TRP A 339 14.60 2.16 -15.27
CA TRP A 339 13.58 2.94 -15.98
C TRP A 339 13.93 4.43 -16.02
N LEU A 340 14.39 5.02 -14.90
CA LEU A 340 14.87 6.40 -14.85
C LEU A 340 16.05 6.64 -15.81
N LEU A 341 17.00 5.70 -15.90
CA LEU A 341 18.11 5.80 -16.86
C LEU A 341 17.62 5.81 -18.33
N ARG A 342 16.60 5.01 -18.67
CA ARG A 342 15.95 5.04 -20.00
C ARG A 342 15.24 6.37 -20.26
N VAL A 343 14.56 6.94 -19.25
CA VAL A 343 13.90 8.25 -19.35
C VAL A 343 14.91 9.39 -19.54
N CYS A 344 16.03 9.37 -18.81
CA CYS A 344 17.13 10.30 -19.01
C CYS A 344 17.64 10.29 -20.45
N LYS A 345 17.93 9.11 -21.02
CA LYS A 345 18.36 8.98 -22.41
C LYS A 345 17.31 9.53 -23.38
N LYS A 346 16.04 9.13 -23.23
CA LYS A 346 14.94 9.55 -24.11
C LYS A 346 14.70 11.07 -24.08
N ILE A 347 14.66 11.68 -22.90
CA ILE A 347 14.49 13.14 -22.77
C ILE A 347 15.71 13.92 -23.29
N HIS A 348 16.92 13.38 -23.11
CA HIS A 348 18.13 14.02 -23.64
C HIS A 348 18.13 14.07 -25.19
N SER A 349 17.67 13.01 -25.85
CA SER A 349 17.60 12.92 -27.32
C SER A 349 16.39 13.64 -27.94
N GLU A 350 15.23 13.63 -27.29
CA GLU A 350 13.98 14.16 -27.87
C GLU A 350 13.71 15.63 -27.54
N ILE A 351 14.43 16.22 -26.58
CA ILE A 351 14.15 17.57 -26.09
C ILE A 351 15.42 18.41 -26.08
N LEU A 352 15.40 19.47 -26.89
CA LEU A 352 16.42 20.51 -26.94
C LEU A 352 16.26 21.50 -25.75
N PRO A 353 17.34 22.16 -25.32
CA PRO A 353 17.23 23.28 -24.39
C PRO A 353 16.63 24.50 -25.10
N LEU A 354 15.99 25.39 -24.35
CA LEU A 354 15.81 26.77 -24.81
C LEU A 354 17.18 27.45 -24.78
N HIS A 355 17.49 28.26 -25.80
CA HIS A 355 18.85 28.76 -26.04
C HIS A 355 19.42 29.54 -24.83
N PRO A 356 20.73 29.41 -24.53
CA PRO A 356 21.42 30.44 -23.76
C PRO A 356 21.42 31.74 -24.58
N SER A 357 21.01 32.84 -23.97
CA SER A 357 20.88 34.15 -24.63
C SER A 357 22.24 34.84 -24.79
N THR A 358 23.09 34.33 -25.68
CA THR A 358 24.34 34.98 -26.08
C THR A 358 24.11 35.86 -27.32
N THR A 359 23.40 36.97 -27.12
CA THR A 359 23.37 38.08 -28.10
C THR A 359 24.41 39.12 -27.66
N PRO A 360 25.45 39.42 -28.46
CA PRO A 360 26.38 40.50 -28.12
C PRO A 360 25.66 41.85 -28.09
N LEU A 361 25.97 42.68 -27.10
CA LEU A 361 25.60 44.10 -27.10
C LEU A 361 26.50 44.85 -28.08
N THR A 362 26.08 44.97 -29.33
CA THR A 362 26.60 45.99 -30.25
C THR A 362 26.15 47.38 -29.79
N SER A 363 27.06 48.36 -29.89
CA SER A 363 26.92 49.68 -29.26
C SER A 363 26.04 50.65 -30.10
N PRO A 364 25.68 51.84 -29.58
CA PRO A 364 24.45 52.53 -29.98
C PRO A 364 24.56 53.33 -31.28
N ARG A 365 23.41 53.56 -31.93
CA ARG A 365 23.28 54.44 -33.09
C ARG A 365 22.37 55.64 -32.78
N THR A 366 22.99 56.77 -32.44
CA THR A 366 22.56 58.18 -32.63
C THR A 366 21.07 58.48 -32.85
N ALA A 367 20.46 59.25 -31.94
CA ALA A 367 19.26 60.07 -32.21
C ALA A 367 19.61 61.29 -33.08
N PRO A 368 18.63 61.91 -33.78
CA PRO A 368 17.97 63.14 -33.26
C PRO A 368 16.50 63.31 -33.75
N PRO A 369 15.80 64.45 -33.52
CA PRO A 369 15.75 65.37 -32.37
C PRO A 369 14.30 65.53 -31.80
N THR A 370 14.15 66.37 -30.77
CA THR A 370 12.88 66.64 -30.02
C THR A 370 12.05 67.81 -30.61
N THR A 371 10.72 67.80 -30.42
CA THR A 371 9.82 68.98 -30.52
C THR A 371 8.73 68.98 -29.42
N GLN A 372 8.18 70.15 -29.07
CA GLN A 372 7.34 70.44 -27.87
C GLN A 372 6.34 71.60 -28.15
N HIS A 373 5.28 71.92 -27.38
CA HIS A 373 4.74 71.34 -26.14
C HIS A 373 3.37 70.61 -26.37
N THR A 374 2.13 70.99 -25.98
CA THR A 374 1.54 72.17 -25.30
C THR A 374 0.33 71.80 -24.40
N SER A 375 0.38 72.23 -23.13
CA SER A 375 -0.72 72.68 -22.22
C SER A 375 -2.10 71.98 -22.13
N SER A 376 -2.34 71.31 -20.97
CA SER A 376 -3.30 71.69 -19.88
C SER A 376 -4.81 72.00 -20.14
N PRO A 377 -5.70 71.95 -19.11
CA PRO A 377 -5.87 70.99 -17.99
C PRO A 377 -7.38 70.67 -17.69
N THR A 378 -7.74 70.34 -16.42
CA THR A 378 -9.11 70.27 -15.82
C THR A 378 -9.98 69.04 -16.22
N THR A 379 -10.88 68.45 -15.41
CA THR A 379 -11.46 68.78 -14.08
C THR A 379 -11.80 67.51 -13.26
N GLN A 380 -11.80 67.58 -11.91
CA GLN A 380 -12.41 66.57 -11.00
C GLN A 380 -13.67 67.15 -10.33
N PRO A 381 -14.69 66.34 -9.96
CA PRO A 381 -14.92 66.15 -8.51
C PRO A 381 -15.62 64.84 -8.02
N LYS A 382 -15.21 64.43 -6.81
CA LYS A 382 -16.02 63.88 -5.66
C LYS A 382 -16.72 62.49 -5.70
N LYS A 383 -16.41 61.70 -4.65
CA LYS A 383 -17.27 60.66 -4.01
C LYS A 383 -18.36 61.32 -3.13
N PRO A 384 -19.44 60.61 -2.74
CA PRO A 384 -19.47 59.69 -1.56
C PRO A 384 -19.94 58.25 -1.96
N ALA A 385 -20.05 57.19 -1.14
CA ALA A 385 -19.61 56.74 0.20
C ALA A 385 -20.77 55.92 0.85
N SER A 386 -20.46 55.00 1.80
CA SER A 386 -21.38 54.03 2.45
C SER A 386 -21.90 52.89 1.53
N SER A 387 -22.25 51.68 2.00
CA SER A 387 -22.05 51.01 3.31
C SER A 387 -22.11 49.47 3.16
N GLN A 388 -21.51 48.72 4.09
CA GLN A 388 -21.85 47.29 4.32
C GLN A 388 -23.08 47.18 5.26
N PRO A 389 -23.75 46.02 5.31
CA PRO A 389 -23.45 45.13 6.44
C PRO A 389 -23.50 43.61 6.13
N THR A 390 -22.95 42.84 7.07
CA THR A 390 -23.22 41.42 7.37
C THR A 390 -23.49 41.32 8.90
N PRO A 391 -23.89 40.17 9.48
CA PRO A 391 -24.16 38.84 8.92
C PRO A 391 -25.55 38.28 9.30
N SER A 392 -25.84 37.04 8.92
CA SER A 392 -26.75 36.17 9.68
C SER A 392 -26.30 34.71 9.64
N SER A 393 -26.73 33.92 10.63
CA SER A 393 -26.33 32.54 10.87
C SER A 393 -27.54 31.63 11.04
N ARG A 394 -27.49 30.42 10.47
CA ARG A 394 -28.27 29.24 10.86
C ARG A 394 -27.52 27.97 10.47
#